data_AF-A0ABD7D7D7-F1
#
_entry.id   AF-A0ABD7D7D7-F1
#
_cell.length_a   1.000
_cell.length_b   1.000
_cell.length_c   1.000
_cell.angle_alpha   90.00
_cell.angle_beta   90.00
_cell.angle_gamma   90.00
#
_symmetry.space_group_name_H-M   'P 1'
#
loop_
_entity.id
_entity.type
_entity.pdbx_description
1 polymer ?
#
loop_
_entity_poly.entity_id
_entity_poly.type
_entity_poly.pdbx_seq_one_letter_code
_entity_poly.pdbx_strand_id
1 'polypeptide(L)'
;MTHHVIPDHAALLTPAVVLEFSDDLRSADVGPPQGFLVARLGEIARAQPEGTDARWAAEHLARTIDADCRDLDDALVSWDAELTEGDIKQVGLVQTLRQSLPTDWNRLVETAQRFASHPDHLPRWHRLRYSCAEHAEFVEQTLGDANDRHLLHRNGA
;
A
#
# COMPACT_ATOMS: atom_id res chain seq x y z
N MET A 1 -12.44 0.35 35.54
CA MET A 1 -13.29 0.89 34.46
C MET A 1 -12.37 1.63 33.49
N THR A 2 -11.88 0.94 32.47
CA THR A 2 -11.13 1.54 31.38
C THR A 2 -12.11 2.31 30.51
N HIS A 3 -11.98 3.64 30.48
CA HIS A 3 -12.71 4.47 29.54
C HIS A 3 -12.30 4.05 28.13
N HIS A 4 -13.21 3.41 27.40
CA HIS A 4 -13.05 3.20 25.97
C HIS A 4 -13.22 4.57 25.32
N VAL A 5 -12.10 5.27 25.09
CA VAL A 5 -12.11 6.49 24.30
C VAL A 5 -12.38 6.05 22.87
N ILE A 6 -13.59 6.30 22.39
CA ILE A 6 -13.91 6.14 20.98
C ILE A 6 -13.02 7.16 20.26
N PRO A 7 -12.10 6.73 19.38
CA PRO A 7 -11.26 7.66 18.65
C PRO A 7 -12.17 8.58 17.84
N ASP A 8 -11.83 9.86 17.79
CA ASP A 8 -12.51 10.81 16.91
C ASP A 8 -12.45 10.29 15.48
N HIS A 9 -13.62 10.11 14.84
CA HIS A 9 -13.70 9.63 13.47
C HIS A 9 -12.84 10.49 12.54
N ALA A 10 -12.76 11.81 12.76
CA ALA A 10 -11.91 12.67 11.96
C ALA A 10 -10.41 12.31 12.06
N ALA A 11 -9.95 11.89 13.25
CA ALA A 11 -8.56 11.48 13.46
C ALA A 11 -8.26 10.09 12.86
N LEU A 12 -9.26 9.22 12.73
CA LEU A 12 -9.11 7.93 12.05
C LEU A 12 -8.91 8.10 10.53
N LEU A 13 -9.43 9.16 9.94
CA LEU A 13 -9.44 9.34 8.48
C LEU A 13 -8.32 10.22 7.94
N THR A 14 -7.56 10.89 8.81
CA THR A 14 -6.40 11.67 8.37
C THR A 14 -5.31 10.76 7.81
N PRO A 15 -4.80 11.01 6.58
CA PRO A 15 -3.67 10.28 6.05
C PRO A 15 -2.46 10.39 6.97
N ALA A 16 -1.74 9.28 7.17
CA ALA A 16 -0.58 9.29 8.02
C ALA A 16 0.52 10.21 7.44
N VAL A 17 1.17 10.96 8.33
CA VAL A 17 2.33 11.79 7.98
C VAL A 17 3.49 10.90 7.51
N VAL A 18 3.66 9.76 8.18
CA VAL A 18 4.54 8.66 7.80
C VAL A 18 3.66 7.41 7.68
N LEU A 19 3.62 6.83 6.49
CA LEU A 19 2.76 5.70 6.20
C LEU A 19 3.51 4.41 6.53
N GLU A 20 3.42 3.94 7.78
CA GLU A 20 4.15 2.75 8.24
C GLU A 20 3.33 1.45 8.10
N PHE A 21 2.01 1.57 8.19
CA PHE A 21 1.08 0.45 8.27
C PHE A 21 0.02 0.51 7.17
N SER A 22 -0.40 -0.65 6.66
CA SER A 22 -1.43 -0.68 5.61
C SER A 22 -2.81 -0.29 6.09
N ASP A 23 -3.14 -0.46 7.37
CA ASP A 23 -4.42 -0.03 7.93
C ASP A 23 -4.56 1.50 7.95
N ASP A 24 -3.44 2.24 7.84
CA ASP A 24 -3.39 3.70 7.80
C ASP A 24 -3.50 4.27 6.38
N LEU A 25 -3.53 3.43 5.34
CA LEU A 25 -3.74 3.86 3.96
C LEU A 25 -5.08 4.56 3.81
N ARG A 26 -5.09 5.72 3.14
CA ARG A 26 -6.31 6.45 2.78
C ARG A 26 -6.34 6.68 1.28
N SER A 27 -7.54 6.90 0.72
CA SER A 27 -7.74 7.27 -0.70
C SER A 27 -6.77 8.38 -1.16
N ALA A 28 -6.55 9.38 -0.29
CA ALA A 28 -5.63 10.49 -0.55
C ALA A 28 -4.16 10.08 -0.78
N ASP A 29 -3.73 8.88 -0.34
CA ASP A 29 -2.37 8.37 -0.56
C ASP A 29 -2.15 7.83 -1.98
N VAL A 30 -3.21 7.50 -2.72
CA VAL A 30 -3.12 6.88 -4.07
C VAL A 30 -2.87 7.91 -5.17
N GLY A 31 -3.48 9.09 -5.04
CA GLY A 31 -3.39 10.13 -6.07
C GLY A 31 -1.96 10.57 -6.43
N PRO A 32 -1.08 10.84 -5.45
CA PRO A 32 0.31 11.23 -5.73
C PRO A 32 1.12 10.20 -6.55
N PRO A 33 1.22 8.91 -6.15
CA PRO A 33 1.93 7.91 -6.95
C PRO A 33 1.26 7.64 -8.31
N GLN A 34 -0.07 7.69 -8.41
CA GLN A 34 -0.78 7.59 -9.70
C GLN A 34 -0.35 8.70 -10.66
N GLY A 35 -0.43 9.96 -10.23
CA GLY A 35 -0.07 11.11 -11.06
C GLY A 35 1.40 11.06 -11.50
N PHE A 36 2.30 10.66 -10.59
CA PHE A 36 3.71 10.44 -10.90
C PHE A 36 3.91 9.37 -11.98
N LEU A 37 3.31 8.19 -11.80
CA LEU A 37 3.47 7.06 -12.73
C LEU A 37 2.86 7.36 -14.10
N VAL A 38 1.68 7.96 -14.16
CA VAL A 38 1.05 8.38 -15.42
C VAL A 38 1.96 9.37 -16.16
N ALA A 39 2.56 10.33 -15.45
CA ALA A 39 3.49 11.27 -16.06
C ALA A 39 4.75 10.55 -16.61
N ARG A 40 5.38 9.67 -15.82
CA ARG A 40 6.59 8.94 -16.23
C ARG A 40 6.34 8.02 -17.42
N LEU A 41 5.25 7.25 -17.38
CA LEU A 41 4.90 6.33 -18.47
C LEU A 41 4.48 7.10 -19.73
N GLY A 42 3.82 8.24 -19.58
CA GLY A 42 3.50 9.15 -20.69
C GLY A 42 4.75 9.76 -21.34
N GLU A 43 5.81 10.05 -20.59
CA GLU A 43 7.09 10.47 -21.15
C GLU A 43 7.78 9.35 -21.92
N ILE A 44 7.78 8.13 -21.38
CA ILE A 44 8.31 6.94 -22.07
C ILE A 44 7.57 6.74 -23.40
N ALA A 45 6.24 6.81 -23.40
CA ALA A 45 5.44 6.68 -24.61
C ALA A 45 5.78 7.76 -25.65
N ARG A 46 5.91 9.03 -25.22
CA ARG A 46 6.27 10.15 -26.10
C ARG A 46 7.68 10.06 -26.67
N ALA A 47 8.60 9.39 -25.99
CA ALA A 47 9.95 9.14 -26.50
C ALA A 47 10.00 8.07 -27.61
N GLN A 48 8.93 7.28 -27.77
CA GLN A 48 8.83 6.25 -28.80
C GLN A 48 8.18 6.79 -30.08
N PRO A 49 8.65 6.38 -31.28
CA PRO A 49 7.99 6.71 -32.53
C PRO A 49 6.55 6.22 -32.57
N GLU A 50 5.70 6.98 -33.26
CA GLU A 50 4.28 6.64 -33.47
C GLU A 50 4.13 5.29 -34.19
N GLY A 51 3.15 4.50 -33.77
CA GLY A 51 2.84 3.19 -34.36
C GLY A 51 3.77 2.04 -33.96
N THR A 52 4.71 2.25 -33.04
CA THR A 52 5.59 1.18 -32.55
C THR A 52 4.97 0.38 -31.40
N ASP A 53 5.29 -0.91 -31.32
CA ASP A 53 4.88 -1.78 -30.21
C ASP A 53 5.39 -1.23 -28.87
N ALA A 54 6.57 -0.61 -28.85
CA ALA A 54 7.14 0.01 -27.66
C ALA A 54 6.28 1.17 -27.15
N ARG A 55 5.76 2.02 -28.06
CA ARG A 55 4.83 3.09 -27.70
C ARG A 55 3.51 2.51 -27.17
N TRP A 56 2.95 1.53 -27.90
CA TRP A 56 1.71 0.88 -27.50
C TRP A 56 1.83 0.24 -26.10
N ALA A 57 2.94 -0.43 -25.81
CA ALA A 57 3.21 -1.05 -24.52
C ALA A 57 3.30 -0.02 -23.39
N ALA A 58 3.99 1.11 -23.61
CA ALA A 58 4.10 2.18 -22.62
C ALA A 58 2.73 2.83 -22.31
N GLU A 59 1.94 3.11 -23.36
CA GLU A 59 0.58 3.66 -23.21
C GLU A 59 -0.36 2.65 -22.53
N HIS A 60 -0.23 1.36 -22.83
CA HIS A 60 -1.04 0.32 -22.21
C HIS A 60 -0.68 0.16 -20.74
N LEU A 61 0.62 0.15 -20.39
CA LEU A 61 1.06 0.12 -19.01
C LEU A 61 0.54 1.32 -18.21
N ALA A 62 0.52 2.53 -18.81
CA ALA A 62 -0.05 3.70 -18.16
C ALA A 62 -1.55 3.53 -17.85
N ARG A 63 -2.32 2.97 -18.79
CA ARG A 63 -3.75 2.68 -18.57
C ARG A 63 -3.99 1.59 -17.53
N THR A 64 -3.16 0.55 -17.49
CA THR A 64 -3.25 -0.50 -16.48
C THR A 64 -2.98 0.07 -15.09
N ILE A 65 -1.91 0.84 -14.92
CA ILE A 65 -1.61 1.50 -13.64
C ILE A 65 -2.76 2.44 -13.22
N ASP A 66 -3.33 3.20 -14.14
CA ASP A 66 -4.48 4.05 -13.84
C ASP A 66 -5.69 3.25 -13.36
N ALA A 67 -5.97 2.10 -13.99
CA ALA A 67 -7.04 1.20 -13.54
C ALA A 67 -6.74 0.60 -12.16
N ASP A 68 -5.52 0.11 -11.94
CA ASP A 68 -5.10 -0.43 -10.65
C ASP A 68 -5.21 0.61 -9.52
N CYS A 69 -4.92 1.89 -9.83
CA CYS A 69 -5.09 2.98 -8.86
C CYS A 69 -6.56 3.25 -8.55
N ARG A 70 -7.45 3.21 -9.55
CA ARG A 70 -8.90 3.37 -9.33
C ARG A 70 -9.48 2.23 -8.50
N ASP A 71 -9.09 0.99 -8.79
CA ASP A 71 -9.54 -0.18 -8.04
C ASP A 71 -9.04 -0.14 -6.57
N LEU A 72 -7.80 0.32 -6.35
CA LEU A 72 -7.26 0.54 -5.01
C LEU A 72 -7.99 1.67 -4.27
N ASP A 73 -8.31 2.76 -4.95
CA ASP A 73 -9.06 3.88 -4.38
C ASP A 73 -10.46 3.43 -3.92
N ASP A 74 -11.19 2.68 -4.75
CA ASP A 74 -12.49 2.11 -4.42
C ASP A 74 -12.42 1.16 -3.21
N ALA A 75 -11.36 0.35 -3.13
CA ALA A 75 -11.10 -0.52 -1.99
C ALA A 75 -10.82 0.27 -0.70
N LEU A 76 -10.12 1.39 -0.80
CA LEU A 76 -9.83 2.28 0.35
C LEU A 76 -11.05 3.06 0.82
N VAL A 77 -11.93 3.48 -0.10
CA VAL A 77 -13.24 4.06 0.25
C VAL A 77 -14.09 3.02 0.99
N SER A 78 -14.09 1.77 0.52
CA SER A 78 -14.78 0.68 1.19
C SER A 78 -14.19 0.40 2.59
N TRP A 79 -12.86 0.44 2.71
CA TRP A 79 -12.15 0.29 3.99
C TRP A 79 -12.52 1.39 5.00
N ASP A 80 -12.56 2.64 4.56
CA ASP A 80 -12.97 3.79 5.37
C ASP A 80 -14.41 3.62 5.90
N ALA A 81 -15.34 3.25 5.01
CA ALA A 81 -16.73 2.98 5.40
C ALA A 81 -16.82 1.87 6.47
N GLU A 82 -16.05 0.79 6.34
CA GLU A 82 -16.02 -0.28 7.34
C GLU A 82 -15.43 0.17 8.70
N LEU A 83 -14.37 0.99 8.68
CA LEU A 83 -13.77 1.53 9.91
C LEU A 83 -14.69 2.49 10.66
N THR A 84 -15.56 3.21 9.94
CA THR A 84 -16.42 4.24 10.50
C THR A 84 -17.81 3.74 10.87
N GLU A 85 -18.43 2.93 10.02
CA GLU A 85 -19.83 2.51 10.16
C GLU A 85 -19.96 1.07 10.69
N GLY A 86 -18.97 0.21 10.41
CA GLY A 86 -18.98 -1.21 10.75
C GLY A 86 -20.17 -1.96 10.15
N ASP A 87 -20.05 -2.44 8.91
CA ASP A 87 -21.16 -3.15 8.26
C ASP A 87 -21.21 -4.63 8.68
N ILE A 88 -22.11 -4.91 9.63
CA ILE A 88 -22.41 -6.27 10.10
C ILE A 88 -22.92 -7.22 9.00
N LYS A 89 -23.27 -6.72 7.81
CA LYS A 89 -23.80 -7.54 6.71
C LYS A 89 -22.72 -8.14 5.81
N GLN A 90 -21.49 -7.61 5.84
CA GLN A 90 -20.40 -8.10 5.00
C GLN A 90 -19.35 -8.84 5.82
N VAL A 91 -19.72 -10.04 6.28
CA VAL A 91 -18.81 -10.93 7.02
C VAL A 91 -17.59 -11.25 6.15
N GLY A 92 -16.41 -10.82 6.59
CA GLY A 92 -15.14 -11.12 5.92
C GLY A 92 -14.63 -10.06 4.94
N LEU A 93 -15.40 -8.99 4.67
CA LEU A 93 -14.93 -7.89 3.82
C LEU A 93 -13.70 -7.21 4.44
N VAL A 94 -13.76 -6.89 5.73
CA VAL A 94 -12.64 -6.29 6.48
C VAL A 94 -11.36 -7.12 6.36
N GLN A 95 -11.44 -8.44 6.53
CA GLN A 95 -10.28 -9.32 6.39
C GLN A 95 -9.78 -9.38 4.94
N THR A 96 -10.69 -9.35 3.97
CA THR A 96 -10.35 -9.36 2.54
C THR A 96 -9.61 -8.07 2.16
N LEU A 97 -10.14 -6.92 2.54
CA LEU A 97 -9.52 -5.60 2.31
C LEU A 97 -8.17 -5.50 3.02
N ARG A 98 -8.09 -5.88 4.29
CA ARG A 98 -6.82 -5.87 5.05
C ARG A 98 -5.73 -6.74 4.42
N GLN A 99 -6.09 -7.76 3.64
CA GLN A 99 -5.14 -8.60 2.89
C GLN A 99 -4.80 -8.04 1.50
N SER A 100 -5.77 -7.47 0.78
CA SER A 100 -5.56 -6.97 -0.58
C SER A 100 -4.87 -5.61 -0.62
N LEU A 101 -5.29 -4.66 0.23
CA LEU A 101 -4.76 -3.29 0.28
C LEU A 101 -3.22 -3.21 0.32
N PRO A 102 -2.51 -3.90 1.23
CA PRO A 102 -1.05 -3.87 1.22
C PRO A 102 -0.46 -4.48 -0.06
N THR A 103 -1.10 -5.49 -0.64
CA THR A 103 -0.61 -6.14 -1.87
C THR A 103 -0.67 -5.17 -3.05
N ASP A 104 -1.81 -4.50 -3.22
CA ASP A 104 -2.05 -3.61 -4.34
C ASP A 104 -1.24 -2.31 -4.21
N TRP A 105 -1.18 -1.73 -3.00
CA TRP A 105 -0.28 -0.61 -2.70
C TRP A 105 1.18 -0.96 -2.99
N ASN A 106 1.66 -2.13 -2.53
CA ASN A 106 3.04 -2.53 -2.71
C ASN A 106 3.42 -2.70 -4.20
N ARG A 107 2.50 -3.19 -5.04
CA ARG A 107 2.72 -3.28 -6.49
C ARG A 107 2.86 -1.90 -7.14
N LEU A 108 2.02 -0.95 -6.73
CA LEU A 108 2.08 0.44 -7.20
C LEU A 108 3.44 1.07 -6.84
N VAL A 109 3.84 0.93 -5.57
CA VAL A 109 5.10 1.47 -5.07
C VAL A 109 6.31 0.79 -5.72
N GLU A 110 6.32 -0.54 -5.90
CA GLU A 110 7.39 -1.24 -6.62
C GLU A 110 7.56 -0.71 -8.04
N THR A 111 6.47 -0.31 -8.68
CA THR A 111 6.51 0.32 -10.00
C THR A 111 7.10 1.74 -9.91
N ALA A 112 6.69 2.53 -8.92
CA ALA A 112 7.23 3.88 -8.69
C ALA A 112 8.72 3.86 -8.36
N GLN A 113 9.19 2.86 -7.61
CA GLN A 113 10.60 2.66 -7.25
C GLN A 113 11.52 2.45 -8.46
N ARG A 114 11.00 2.01 -9.61
CA ARG A 114 11.78 1.96 -10.87
C ARG A 114 12.23 3.35 -11.33
N PHE A 115 11.60 4.39 -10.81
CA PHE A 115 11.91 5.80 -11.07
C PHE A 115 12.46 6.52 -9.83
N ALA A 116 13.02 5.79 -8.85
CA ALA A 116 13.49 6.36 -7.58
C ALA A 116 14.58 7.45 -7.72
N SER A 117 15.29 7.51 -8.86
CA SER A 117 16.25 8.58 -9.16
C SER A 117 15.61 9.88 -9.64
N HIS A 118 14.30 9.88 -9.91
CA HIS A 118 13.58 11.06 -10.37
C HIS A 118 13.34 12.04 -9.20
N PRO A 119 13.53 13.36 -9.38
CA PRO A 119 13.37 14.34 -8.28
C PRO A 119 11.96 14.37 -7.69
N ASP A 120 10.93 14.07 -8.49
CA ASP A 120 9.54 14.04 -8.03
C ASP A 120 9.16 12.73 -7.31
N HIS A 121 10.06 11.75 -7.24
CA HIS A 121 9.81 10.53 -6.47
C HIS A 121 9.85 10.85 -4.98
N LEU A 122 8.76 10.53 -4.27
CA LEU A 122 8.67 10.80 -2.83
C LEU A 122 9.14 9.60 -2.01
N PRO A 123 10.06 9.77 -1.03
CA PRO A 123 10.55 8.68 -0.19
C PRO A 123 9.47 7.96 0.64
N ARG A 124 8.31 8.60 0.87
CA ARG A 124 7.16 8.00 1.54
C ARG A 124 6.50 6.87 0.74
N TRP A 125 6.78 6.75 -0.56
CA TRP A 125 6.31 5.64 -1.37
C TRP A 125 7.20 4.42 -1.13
N HIS A 126 6.94 3.74 -0.03
CA HIS A 126 7.63 2.51 0.32
C HIS A 126 6.64 1.37 0.59
N ARG A 127 7.18 0.16 0.59
CA ARG A 127 6.38 -1.03 0.86
C ARG A 127 5.90 -1.00 2.31
N LEU A 128 4.66 -1.42 2.52
CA LEU A 128 4.05 -1.61 3.82
C LEU A 128 4.13 -3.09 4.17
N ARG A 129 4.93 -3.40 5.19
CA ARG A 129 5.22 -4.78 5.61
C ARG A 129 4.18 -5.28 6.62
N TYR A 130 3.63 -4.38 7.42
CA TYR A 130 2.73 -4.73 8.51
C TYR A 130 1.40 -4.03 8.34
N SER A 131 0.35 -4.66 8.88
CA SER A 131 -1.01 -4.13 8.79
C SER A 131 -1.27 -3.06 9.83
N CYS A 132 -0.75 -3.26 11.04
CA CYS A 132 -0.85 -2.36 12.18
C CYS A 132 0.33 -2.62 13.14
N ALA A 133 0.44 -1.83 14.21
CA ALA A 133 1.48 -1.99 15.22
C ALA A 133 1.45 -3.37 15.91
N GLU A 134 0.27 -3.88 16.25
CA GLU A 134 0.12 -5.20 16.88
C GLU A 134 0.55 -6.33 15.93
N HIS A 135 0.29 -6.18 14.63
CA HIS A 135 0.76 -7.12 13.62
C HIS A 135 2.29 -7.08 13.52
N ALA A 136 2.91 -5.89 13.58
CA ALA A 136 4.36 -5.74 13.59
C ALA A 136 4.99 -6.43 14.81
N GLU A 137 4.46 -6.17 16.02
CA GLU A 137 4.93 -6.79 17.25
C GLU A 137 4.82 -8.32 17.18
N PHE A 138 3.68 -8.85 16.73
CA PHE A 138 3.47 -10.29 16.58
C PHE A 138 4.48 -10.92 15.60
N VAL A 139 4.69 -10.30 14.44
CA VAL A 139 5.61 -10.82 13.42
C VAL A 139 7.05 -10.78 13.93
N GLU A 140 7.48 -9.70 14.56
CA GLU A 140 8.85 -9.57 15.08
C GLU A 140 9.12 -10.50 16.28
N GLN A 141 8.14 -10.74 17.15
CA GLN A 141 8.26 -11.75 18.21
C GLN A 141 8.36 -13.17 17.62
N THR A 142 7.52 -13.48 16.63
CA THR A 142 7.50 -14.82 16.02
C THR A 142 8.75 -15.10 15.19
N LEU A 143 9.26 -14.11 14.45
CA LEU A 143 10.50 -14.22 13.67
C LEU A 143 11.76 -14.10 14.55
N GLY A 144 11.73 -13.28 15.60
CA GLY A 144 12.77 -13.19 16.61
C GLY A 144 12.98 -14.52 17.32
N ASP A 145 11.90 -15.14 17.80
CA ASP A 145 11.92 -16.48 18.40
C ASP A 145 12.43 -17.56 17.44
N ALA A 146 12.14 -17.45 16.14
CA ALA A 146 12.64 -18.39 15.13
C ALA A 146 14.16 -18.25 14.91
N ASN A 147 14.68 -17.01 14.91
CA ASN A 147 16.11 -16.75 14.78
C ASN A 147 16.90 -17.16 16.04
N ASP A 148 16.34 -16.95 17.23
CA ASP A 148 16.97 -17.33 18.51
C ASP A 148 17.02 -18.85 18.71
N ARG A 149 16.00 -19.60 18.27
CA ARG A 149 16.06 -21.08 18.23
C ARG A 149 17.18 -21.57 17.31
N HIS A 150 17.42 -20.89 16.19
CA HIS A 150 18.46 -21.29 15.24
C HIS A 150 19.88 -21.04 15.78
N LEU A 151 20.06 -20.05 16.65
CA LEU A 151 21.32 -19.81 17.37
C LEU A 151 21.56 -20.83 18.49
N LEU A 152 20.52 -21.22 19.23
CA LEU A 152 20.62 -22.21 20.31
C LEU A 152 20.92 -23.63 19.79
N HIS A 153 20.49 -23.98 18.58
CA HIS A 153 20.82 -25.28 17.97
C HIS A 153 22.22 -25.34 17.33
N ARG A 154 22.91 -24.22 17.14
CA ARG A 154 24.25 -24.20 16.52
C ARG A 154 25.40 -24.24 17.52
N ASN A 155 25.15 -23.92 18.79
CA ASN A 155 26.14 -23.95 19.87
C ASN A 155 26.13 -25.26 20.69
N GLY A 156 25.43 -26.28 20.20
CA GLY A 156 25.29 -27.59 20.87
C GLY A 156 25.76 -28.77 20.02
N ALA A 157 26.85 -28.61 19.27
CA ALA A 157 27.52 -29.68 18.53
C ALA A 157 29.00 -29.77 18.90
#